data_AF-A0A561QXE6-F1
#
_entry.id   AF-A0A561QXE6-F1
#
_cell.length_a   1.000
_cell.length_b   1.000
_cell.length_c   1.000
_cell.angle_alpha   90.00
_cell.angle_beta   90.00
_cell.angle_gamma   90.00
#
_symmetry.space_group_name_H-M   'P 1'
#
loop_
_entity.id
_entity.type
_entity.pdbx_description
1 polymer ?
#
loop_
_entity_poly.entity_id
_entity_poly.type
_entity_poly.pdbx_seq_one_letter_code
_entity_poly.pdbx_strand_id
1 'polypeptide(L)'
;MADGHYDHARAGQGDIAGKRTEHPKNGDTQLDHRPPLEVAAAAEKGLKLRAEFRRGGTTVGIARARDLQHRKNLSDQTVKRMVSYFKRHNVDKRADHFGDDANPSSGYIAWLLWGGDAGQKWAEQHMKQIEQAKTDARMRRFKPSH
;
A
#
# COMPACT_ATOMS: atom_id res chain seq x y z
N MET A 1 46.25 3.09 46.00
CA MET A 1 46.13 3.84 44.74
C MET A 1 44.66 4.16 44.52
N ALA A 2 44.38 5.41 44.18
CA ALA A 2 43.05 5.94 43.86
C ALA A 2 42.61 5.54 42.44
N ASP A 3 41.38 5.94 42.11
CA ASP A 3 40.77 6.05 40.78
C ASP A 3 39.99 4.80 40.29
N GLY A 4 38.70 4.84 39.99
CA GLY A 4 37.75 5.96 39.94
C GLY A 4 36.37 5.52 39.42
N HIS A 5 35.40 6.38 39.70
CA HIS A 5 34.14 6.60 38.98
C HIS A 5 33.00 5.56 39.06
N TYR A 6 32.08 5.88 39.97
CA TYR A 6 30.62 5.86 39.84
C TYR A 6 30.11 5.97 38.39
N ASP A 7 29.14 5.13 38.02
CA ASP A 7 27.91 5.67 37.42
C ASP A 7 26.68 4.84 37.80
N HIS A 8 25.60 5.57 37.96
CA HIS A 8 24.36 5.21 38.63
C HIS A 8 23.38 4.52 37.68
N ALA A 9 22.41 3.86 38.30
CA ALA A 9 21.23 3.25 37.74
C ALA A 9 20.59 3.92 36.50
N ARG A 10 20.06 3.08 35.60
CA ARG A 10 18.76 3.35 34.98
C ARG A 10 17.94 2.07 34.85
N ALA A 11 16.85 2.04 35.61
CA ALA A 11 15.74 1.11 35.45
C ALA A 11 14.91 1.47 34.20
N GLY A 12 14.23 0.47 33.64
CA GLY A 12 12.87 0.64 33.12
C GLY A 12 12.64 0.63 31.60
N GLN A 13 11.47 0.08 31.28
CA GLN A 13 10.79 -0.08 29.98
C GLN A 13 11.40 -1.15 29.05
N GLY A 14 10.67 -2.19 28.65
CA GLY A 14 9.24 -2.24 28.38
C GLY A 14 9.05 -2.66 26.93
N ASP A 15 8.20 -3.65 26.74
CA ASP A 15 7.74 -4.29 25.52
C ASP A 15 7.63 -3.38 24.29
N ILE A 16 7.99 -3.88 23.11
CA ILE A 16 7.08 -3.87 21.95
C ILE A 16 7.50 -4.89 20.88
N ALA A 17 6.59 -5.85 20.74
CA ALA A 17 6.48 -6.85 19.70
C ALA A 17 6.75 -6.31 18.28
N GLY A 18 7.85 -6.75 17.67
CA GLY A 18 8.00 -6.82 16.21
C GLY A 18 7.45 -8.13 15.67
N LYS A 19 6.15 -8.41 15.88
CA LYS A 19 5.47 -9.52 15.19
C LYS A 19 5.64 -9.27 13.69
N ARG A 20 6.51 -10.05 13.04
CA ARG A 20 6.44 -10.32 11.60
C ARG A 20 5.04 -10.88 11.38
N THR A 21 4.12 -10.04 10.96
CA THR A 21 2.77 -10.47 10.54
C THR A 21 2.93 -11.22 9.23
N GLU A 22 3.31 -12.49 9.36
CA GLU A 22 2.95 -13.50 8.39
C GLU A 22 1.43 -13.44 8.26
N HIS A 23 0.97 -12.83 7.16
CA HIS A 23 -0.43 -12.85 6.82
C HIS A 23 -0.78 -14.31 6.46
N PRO A 24 -1.74 -14.94 7.15
CA PRO A 24 -2.10 -16.32 6.88
C PRO A 24 -2.66 -16.43 5.46
N LYS A 25 -2.12 -17.40 4.71
CA LYS A 25 -2.53 -17.74 3.36
C LYS A 25 -3.86 -18.50 3.38
N ASN A 26 -4.97 -17.78 3.41
CA ASN A 26 -6.29 -18.35 3.22
C ASN A 26 -6.63 -18.41 1.72
N GLY A 27 -6.40 -19.57 1.13
CA GLY A 27 -7.47 -20.43 0.58
C GLY A 27 -8.37 -20.00 -0.58
N ASP A 28 -8.37 -18.76 -1.07
CA ASP A 28 -9.40 -18.31 -2.02
C ASP A 28 -8.75 -17.82 -3.32
N THR A 29 -8.86 -18.59 -4.41
CA THR A 29 -8.49 -18.26 -5.81
C THR A 29 -7.55 -17.05 -5.94
N GLN A 30 -6.25 -17.23 -5.66
CA GLN A 30 -5.27 -16.16 -5.78
C GLN A 30 -5.08 -15.79 -7.26
N LEU A 31 -5.83 -14.79 -7.73
CA LEU A 31 -5.42 -14.03 -8.89
C LEU A 31 -4.11 -13.33 -8.52
N ASP A 32 -3.04 -13.58 -9.28
CA ASP A 32 -1.73 -12.97 -9.04
C ASP A 32 -1.77 -11.47 -9.36
N HIS A 33 -2.08 -10.64 -8.37
CA HIS A 33 -2.09 -9.18 -8.51
C HIS A 33 -0.68 -8.62 -8.32
N ARG A 34 0.20 -8.91 -9.28
CA ARG A 34 1.55 -8.37 -9.29
C ARG A 34 1.55 -6.95 -9.86
N PRO A 35 2.08 -5.93 -9.13
CA PRO A 35 2.21 -4.58 -9.65
C PRO A 35 3.12 -4.52 -10.88
N PRO A 36 2.76 -3.76 -11.92
CA PRO A 36 3.66 -3.46 -13.04
C PRO A 36 4.77 -2.50 -12.59
N LEU A 37 5.81 -2.37 -13.42
CA LEU A 37 6.98 -1.54 -13.12
C LEU A 37 6.59 -0.07 -12.90
N GLU A 38 5.62 0.44 -13.65
CA GLU A 38 5.14 1.83 -13.52
C GLU A 38 4.56 2.11 -12.12
N VAL A 39 3.83 1.15 -11.55
CA VAL A 39 3.27 1.25 -10.20
C VAL A 39 4.37 1.23 -9.15
N ALA A 40 5.36 0.36 -9.33
CA ALA A 40 6.53 0.30 -8.44
C ALA A 40 7.34 1.60 -8.49
N ALA A 41 7.57 2.16 -9.68
CA ALA A 41 8.29 3.41 -9.87
C ALA A 41 7.54 4.61 -9.24
N ALA A 42 6.21 4.66 -9.38
CA ALA A 42 5.39 5.69 -8.73
C ALA A 42 5.44 5.58 -7.20
N ALA A 43 5.34 4.35 -6.66
CA ALA A 43 5.47 4.10 -5.23
C ALA A 43 6.84 4.50 -4.69
N GLU A 44 7.91 4.20 -5.43
CA GLU A 44 9.27 4.63 -5.10
C GLU A 44 9.40 6.16 -5.11
N LYS A 45 8.86 6.84 -6.13
CA LYS A 45 8.84 8.32 -6.18
C LYS A 45 8.12 8.89 -4.95
N GLY A 46 6.96 8.33 -4.58
CA GLY A 46 6.22 8.73 -3.38
C GLY A 46 7.02 8.56 -2.09
N LEU A 47 7.78 7.47 -1.97
CA LEU A 47 8.65 7.22 -0.81
C LEU A 47 9.80 8.24 -0.75
N LYS A 48 10.41 8.57 -1.89
CA LYS A 48 11.48 9.59 -1.98
C LYS A 48 10.95 10.97 -1.57
N LEU A 49 9.84 11.41 -2.14
CA LEU A 49 9.22 12.69 -1.80
C LEU A 49 8.80 12.76 -0.32
N ARG A 50 8.29 11.66 0.23
CA ARG A 50 7.98 11.58 1.67
C ARG A 50 9.24 11.60 2.55
N ALA A 51 10.37 11.11 2.07
CA ALA A 51 11.64 11.20 2.79
C ALA A 51 12.16 12.64 2.82
N GLU A 52 12.05 13.34 1.70
CA GLU A 52 12.49 14.73 1.51
C GLU A 52 11.59 15.73 2.23
N PHE A 53 10.28 15.71 1.94
CA PHE A 53 9.34 16.70 2.45
C PHE A 53 8.68 16.33 3.79
N ARG A 54 8.84 15.07 4.24
CA ARG A 54 8.27 14.53 5.49
C ARG A 54 6.77 14.77 5.70
N ARG A 55 6.03 15.03 4.62
CA ARG A 55 4.59 15.28 4.58
C ARG A 55 3.92 14.31 3.60
N GLY A 56 2.63 14.08 3.79
CA GLY A 56 1.83 13.22 2.91
C GLY A 56 1.96 11.72 3.18
N GLY A 57 0.80 11.04 3.09
CA GLY A 57 0.68 9.60 3.33
C GLY A 57 0.62 9.21 4.81
N THR A 58 -0.20 8.21 5.10
CA THR A 58 -0.23 7.57 6.42
C THR A 58 0.78 6.42 6.48
N THR A 59 1.06 5.89 7.68
CA THR A 59 1.87 4.67 7.85
C THR A 59 1.38 3.52 6.96
N VAL A 60 0.07 3.43 6.73
CA VAL A 60 -0.55 2.45 5.82
C VAL A 60 -0.13 2.69 4.37
N GLY A 61 -0.14 3.94 3.90
CA GLY A 61 0.32 4.30 2.56
C GLY A 61 1.80 4.02 2.35
N ILE A 62 2.65 4.30 3.34
CA ILE A 62 4.10 4.02 3.29
C ILE A 62 4.36 2.51 3.23
N ALA A 63 3.70 1.74 4.10
CA ALA A 63 3.82 0.28 4.09
C ALA A 63 3.37 -0.29 2.73
N ARG A 64 2.28 0.24 2.16
CA ARG A 64 1.79 -0.16 0.85
C ARG A 64 2.77 0.18 -0.26
N ALA A 65 3.32 1.39 -0.25
CA ALA A 65 4.32 1.82 -1.24
C ALA A 65 5.53 0.88 -1.24
N ARG A 66 5.98 0.46 -0.06
CA ARG A 66 7.08 -0.52 0.07
C ARG A 66 6.70 -1.89 -0.52
N ASP A 67 5.48 -2.36 -0.28
CA ASP A 67 5.00 -3.62 -0.87
C ASP A 67 4.90 -3.54 -2.40
N LEU A 68 4.44 -2.39 -2.93
CA LEU A 68 4.33 -2.10 -4.35
C LEU A 68 5.71 -1.99 -5.03
N GLN A 69 6.66 -1.30 -4.40
CA GLN A 69 8.04 -1.17 -4.87
C GLN A 69 8.70 -2.54 -5.00
N HIS A 70 8.49 -3.44 -4.04
CA HIS A 70 9.00 -4.81 -4.09
C HIS A 70 8.18 -5.74 -5.00
N ARG A 71 7.17 -5.20 -5.70
CA ARG A 71 6.25 -5.93 -6.59
C ARG A 71 5.70 -7.19 -5.92
N LYS A 72 5.35 -7.07 -4.63
CA LYS A 72 4.75 -8.18 -3.89
C LYS A 72 3.42 -8.55 -4.51
N ASN A 73 3.08 -9.83 -4.46
CA ASN A 73 1.77 -10.30 -4.87
C ASN A 73 0.74 -9.76 -3.88
N LEU A 74 -0.23 -8.99 -4.38
CA LEU A 74 -1.29 -8.42 -3.56
C LEU A 74 -2.51 -9.34 -3.56
N SER A 75 -3.27 -9.34 -2.46
CA SER A 75 -4.55 -10.05 -2.40
C SER A 75 -5.67 -9.24 -3.05
N ASP A 76 -6.74 -9.91 -3.48
CA ASP A 76 -7.98 -9.27 -3.97
C ASP A 76 -8.49 -8.17 -3.03
N GLN A 77 -8.44 -8.43 -1.72
CA GLN A 77 -8.85 -7.45 -0.71
C GLN A 77 -7.97 -6.20 -0.74
N THR A 78 -6.67 -6.37 -1.00
CA THR A 78 -5.74 -5.25 -1.13
C THR A 78 -6.07 -4.44 -2.38
N VAL A 79 -6.27 -5.08 -3.53
CA VAL A 79 -6.66 -4.40 -4.78
C VAL A 79 -7.97 -3.62 -4.58
N LYS A 80 -8.98 -4.24 -3.96
CA LYS A 80 -10.24 -3.57 -3.63
C LYS A 80 -10.04 -2.34 -2.73
N ARG A 81 -9.16 -2.45 -1.73
CA ARG A 81 -8.80 -1.33 -0.85
C ARG A 81 -8.10 -0.21 -1.61
N MET A 82 -7.23 -0.53 -2.57
CA MET A 82 -6.59 0.45 -3.45
C MET A 82 -7.64 1.20 -4.28
N VAL A 83 -8.57 0.48 -4.93
CA VAL A 83 -9.67 1.11 -5.68
C VAL A 83 -10.52 2.02 -4.80
N SER A 84 -10.91 1.57 -3.60
CA SER A 84 -11.66 2.39 -2.64
C SER A 84 -10.87 3.61 -2.15
N TYR A 85 -9.54 3.53 -2.07
CA TYR A 85 -8.69 4.67 -1.77
C TYR A 85 -8.72 5.68 -2.92
N PHE A 86 -8.40 5.23 -4.14
CA PHE A 86 -8.37 6.08 -5.33
C PHE A 86 -9.71 6.72 -5.64
N LYS A 87 -10.83 5.99 -5.50
CA LYS A 87 -12.18 6.57 -5.71
C LYS A 87 -12.48 7.73 -4.77
N ARG A 88 -12.05 7.65 -3.51
CA ARG A 88 -12.26 8.71 -2.51
C ARG A 88 -11.31 9.89 -2.70
N HIS A 89 -10.08 9.61 -3.13
CA HIS A 89 -9.02 10.61 -3.31
C HIS A 89 -8.91 11.10 -4.76
N ASN A 90 -9.80 10.67 -5.66
CA ASN A 90 -9.85 11.19 -7.04
C ASN A 90 -10.23 12.68 -7.04
N VAL A 91 -10.98 13.12 -6.03
CA VAL A 91 -11.32 14.55 -5.85
C VAL A 91 -10.08 15.38 -5.54
N ASP A 92 -9.07 14.77 -4.88
CA ASP A 92 -7.81 15.45 -4.52
C ASP A 92 -6.97 15.77 -5.75
N LYS A 93 -7.20 15.09 -6.89
CA LYS A 93 -6.57 15.42 -8.17
C LYS A 93 -7.01 16.78 -8.73
N ARG A 94 -8.10 17.35 -8.21
CA ARG A 94 -8.59 18.68 -8.57
C ARG A 94 -8.02 19.80 -7.70
N ALA A 95 -7.17 19.47 -6.71
CA ALA A 95 -6.52 20.48 -5.90
C ALA A 95 -5.46 21.24 -6.73
N ASP A 96 -5.43 22.57 -6.58
CA ASP A 96 -4.33 23.39 -7.09
C ASP A 96 -3.00 22.84 -6.51
N HIS A 97 -2.01 22.63 -7.38
CA HIS A 97 -0.70 21.98 -7.10
C HIS A 97 -0.69 20.44 -6.99
N PHE A 98 -1.71 19.73 -7.47
CA PHE A 98 -1.63 18.28 -7.63
C PHE A 98 -0.65 17.90 -8.76
N GLY A 99 0.57 17.48 -8.40
CA GLY A 99 1.63 17.14 -9.37
C GLY A 99 2.76 18.14 -9.46
N ASP A 100 2.83 19.11 -8.55
CA ASP A 100 3.95 20.03 -8.45
C ASP A 100 5.15 19.31 -7.81
N ASP A 101 6.13 18.91 -8.61
CA ASP A 101 7.32 18.19 -8.14
C ASP A 101 8.21 19.06 -7.23
N ALA A 102 8.10 20.40 -7.32
CA ALA A 102 8.84 21.34 -6.48
C ALA A 102 8.16 21.57 -5.11
N ASN A 103 6.83 21.49 -5.05
CA ASN A 103 6.08 21.62 -3.80
C ASN A 103 4.91 20.62 -3.75
N PRO A 104 5.20 19.31 -3.68
CA PRO A 104 4.18 18.29 -3.77
C PRO A 104 3.24 18.39 -2.57
N SER A 105 1.94 18.46 -2.86
CA SER A 105 0.92 18.44 -1.81
C SER A 105 0.95 17.10 -1.06
N SER A 106 0.53 17.12 0.21
CA SER A 106 0.39 15.90 1.01
C SER A 106 -0.49 14.83 0.32
N GLY A 107 -1.48 15.29 -0.46
CA GLY A 107 -2.35 14.43 -1.28
C GLY A 107 -1.61 13.81 -2.46
N TYR A 108 -0.75 14.56 -3.16
CA TYR A 108 0.05 14.03 -4.27
C TYR A 108 1.07 12.97 -3.81
N ILE A 109 1.76 13.22 -2.69
CA ILE A 109 2.69 12.22 -2.11
C ILE A 109 1.91 10.96 -1.73
N ALA A 110 0.77 11.11 -1.06
CA ALA A 110 -0.08 9.97 -0.72
C ALA A 110 -0.53 9.21 -1.98
N TRP A 111 -0.95 9.92 -3.02
CA TRP A 111 -1.33 9.34 -4.31
C TRP A 111 -0.21 8.49 -4.91
N LEU A 112 1.02 9.01 -4.95
CA LEU A 112 2.19 8.28 -5.44
C LEU A 112 2.51 7.05 -4.59
N LEU A 113 2.41 7.14 -3.26
CA LEU A 113 2.62 6.00 -2.36
C LEU A 113 1.67 4.82 -2.66
N TRP A 114 0.46 5.11 -3.13
CA TRP A 114 -0.49 4.06 -3.55
C TRP A 114 -0.27 3.55 -4.98
N GLY A 115 0.74 4.06 -5.69
CA GLY A 115 1.08 3.67 -7.06
C GLY A 115 0.71 4.71 -8.12
N GLY A 116 0.22 5.88 -7.71
CA GLY A 116 -0.15 6.96 -8.59
C GLY A 116 -1.23 6.59 -9.61
N ASP A 117 -1.22 7.27 -10.75
CA ASP A 117 -2.15 7.04 -11.86
C ASP A 117 -2.04 5.63 -12.45
N ALA A 118 -0.82 5.10 -12.53
CA ALA A 118 -0.58 3.71 -12.93
C ALA A 118 -1.25 2.75 -11.95
N GLY A 119 -1.14 3.01 -10.64
CA GLY A 119 -1.72 2.21 -9.57
C GLY A 119 -3.24 2.23 -9.59
N GLN A 120 -3.84 3.38 -9.89
CA GLN A 120 -5.27 3.51 -10.07
C GLN A 120 -5.74 2.65 -11.25
N LYS A 121 -5.16 2.84 -12.44
CA LYS A 121 -5.56 2.09 -13.65
C LYS A 121 -5.42 0.59 -13.44
N TRP A 122 -4.28 0.17 -12.88
CA TRP A 122 -4.00 -1.22 -12.57
C TRP A 122 -5.02 -1.81 -11.58
N ALA A 123 -5.30 -1.11 -10.47
CA ALA A 123 -6.23 -1.60 -9.47
C ALA A 123 -7.68 -1.68 -10.01
N GLU A 124 -8.10 -0.72 -10.82
CA GLU A 124 -9.42 -0.73 -11.47
C GLU A 124 -9.56 -1.89 -12.46
N GLN A 125 -8.51 -2.19 -13.24
CA GLN A 125 -8.50 -3.35 -14.15
C GLN A 125 -8.62 -4.68 -13.39
N HIS A 126 -7.81 -4.88 -12.34
CA HIS A 126 -7.82 -6.12 -11.57
C HIS A 126 -9.11 -6.27 -10.77
N MET A 127 -9.71 -5.17 -10.28
CA MET A 127 -11.02 -5.22 -9.64
C MET A 127 -12.10 -5.75 -10.59
N LYS A 128 -12.09 -5.35 -11.87
CA LYS A 128 -13.03 -5.91 -12.86
C LYS A 128 -12.81 -7.41 -13.06
N GLN A 129 -11.56 -7.87 -13.10
CA GLN A 129 -11.24 -9.29 -13.21
C GLN A 129 -11.71 -10.08 -11.99
N ILE A 130 -11.54 -9.56 -10.78
CA ILE A 130 -12.01 -10.18 -9.53
C ILE A 130 -13.54 -10.30 -9.54
N GLU A 131 -14.26 -9.25 -9.92
CA GLU A 131 -15.73 -9.29 -9.98
C GLU A 131 -16.25 -10.24 -11.07
N GLN A 132 -15.56 -10.31 -12.22
CA GLN A 132 -15.85 -11.30 -13.26
C GLN A 132 -15.61 -12.73 -12.77
N ALA A 133 -14.48 -13.00 -12.12
CA ALA A 133 -14.16 -14.31 -11.57
C ALA A 133 -15.17 -14.74 -10.50
N LYS A 134 -15.62 -13.83 -9.63
CA LYS A 134 -16.69 -14.10 -8.65
C LYS A 134 -18.03 -14.38 -9.31
N THR A 135 -18.36 -13.64 -10.37
CA THR A 135 -19.60 -13.84 -11.12
C THR A 135 -19.59 -15.20 -11.81
N ASP A 136 -18.48 -15.57 -12.47
CA ASP A 136 -18.28 -16.89 -13.05
C ASP A 136 -18.39 -18.00 -12.01
N ALA A 137 -17.68 -17.88 -10.88
CA ALA A 137 -17.74 -18.85 -9.78
C ALA A 137 -19.17 -19.02 -9.24
N ARG A 138 -19.93 -17.93 -9.13
CA ARG A 138 -21.35 -17.95 -8.74
C ARG A 138 -22.21 -18.67 -9.77
N MET A 139 -21.98 -18.43 -11.07
CA MET A 139 -22.73 -19.10 -12.15
C MET A 139 -22.41 -20.60 -12.23
N ARG A 140 -21.14 -20.99 -12.07
CA ARG A 140 -20.72 -22.40 -12.05
C ARG A 140 -21.33 -23.17 -10.88
N ARG A 141 -21.50 -22.51 -9.72
CA ARG A 141 -22.15 -23.10 -8.55
C ARG A 141 -23.66 -23.28 -8.70
N PHE A 142 -24.30 -22.56 -9.62
CA PHE A 142 -25.76 -22.56 -9.80
C PHE A 142 -26.23 -23.50 -10.92
N LYS A 143 -25.35 -24.06 -11.75
CA LYS A 143 -25.75 -25.00 -12.82
C LYS A 143 -26.02 -26.38 -12.21
N PRO A 144 -27.28 -26.85 -12.14
CA PRO A 144 -27.55 -28.22 -11.71
C PRO A 144 -27.06 -29.16 -12.81
N SER A 145 -26.31 -30.19 -12.42
CA SER A 145 -25.99 -31.28 -13.34
C SER A 145 -27.30 -32.01 -13.64
N HIS A 146 -27.71 -32.03 -14.91
CA HIS A 146 -28.75 -32.92 -15.40
C HIS A 146 -28.21 -34.34 -15.52
#